data_AF-A0A2M8D4Q5-F1
#
_entry.id   AF-A0A2M8D4Q5-F1
#
_cell.length_a   1.000
_cell.length_b   1.000
_cell.length_c   1.000
_cell.angle_alpha   90.00
_cell.angle_beta   90.00
_cell.angle_gamma   90.00
#
_symmetry.space_group_name_H-M   'P 1'
#
loop_
_entity.id
_entity.type
_entity.pdbx_description
1 polymer ?
#
loop_
_entity_poly.entity_id
_entity_poly.type
_entity_poly.pdbx_seq_one_letter_code
_entity_poly.pdbx_strand_id
1 'polypeptide(L)'
;MILLDSLDNQGDPICQLHSFDRSEVGNMCLSADQKVVYTSREADWVANTNKTVMYKFNLDGTDIWKQTYYETSGDDADGTPYPVAIHPCLDGGVLVSATISADTANTVRIIFIKTDANGNQQNNLNL
;
A
#
# COMPACT_ATOMS: atom_id res chain seq x y z
N MET A 1 -0.74 18.93 -7.06
CA MET A 1 0.36 18.75 -6.10
C MET A 1 -0.05 19.42 -4.79
N ILE A 2 -0.38 18.63 -3.78
CA ILE A 2 -0.65 19.13 -2.43
C ILE A 2 0.58 18.76 -1.61
N LEU A 3 1.24 19.74 -1.00
CA LEU A 3 2.34 19.46 -0.09
C LEU A 3 1.75 18.91 1.22
N LEU A 4 2.19 17.74 1.64
CA LEU A 4 1.94 17.20 2.97
C LEU A 4 3.29 17.15 3.68
N ASP A 5 3.46 18.04 4.65
CA ASP A 5 4.61 18.01 5.53
C ASP A 5 4.36 16.95 6.61
N SER A 6 5.32 16.03 6.81
CA SER A 6 5.36 15.30 8.07
C SER A 6 5.81 16.29 9.14
N LEU A 7 5.08 16.33 10.24
CA LEU A 7 5.35 17.24 11.36
C LEU A 7 5.87 16.44 12.55
N ASP A 8 6.79 17.01 13.32
CA ASP A 8 7.17 16.43 14.60
C ASP A 8 6.07 16.66 15.65
N ASN A 9 6.32 16.20 16.88
CA ASN A 9 5.38 16.38 17.98
C ASN A 9 5.20 17.86 18.40
N GLN A 10 6.00 18.77 17.86
CA GLN A 10 5.90 20.21 18.06
C GLN A 10 5.16 20.90 16.89
N GLY A 11 4.90 20.18 15.80
CA GLY A 11 4.29 20.73 14.59
C GLY A 11 5.32 21.27 13.59
N ASP A 12 6.61 21.04 13.81
CA ASP A 12 7.67 21.50 12.90
C ASP A 12 7.83 20.51 11.73
N PRO A 13 7.97 21.00 10.49
CA PRO A 13 8.11 20.15 9.32
C PRO A 13 9.43 19.37 9.36
N ILE A 14 9.34 18.04 9.40
CA ILE A 14 10.49 17.13 9.44
C ILE A 14 10.89 16.67 8.02
N CYS A 15 9.90 16.46 7.15
CA CYS A 15 10.13 16.18 5.73
C CYS A 15 8.91 16.46 4.85
N GLN A 16 9.18 16.81 3.60
CA GLN A 16 8.17 17.04 2.56
C GLN A 16 7.87 15.71 1.86
N LEU A 17 6.65 15.17 2.03
CA LEU A 17 6.24 13.95 1.32
C LEU A 17 5.57 14.33 -0.01
N HIS A 18 6.01 13.70 -1.09
CA HIS A 18 5.37 13.86 -2.40
C HIS A 18 3.94 13.28 -2.37
N SER A 19 2.95 14.08 -2.79
CA SER A 19 1.60 13.57 -3.05
C SER A 19 1.59 12.72 -4.32
N PHE A 20 1.15 11.46 -4.24
CA PHE A 20 0.95 10.60 -5.41
C PHE A 20 -0.29 11.06 -6.19
N ASP A 21 -0.14 11.20 -7.51
CA ASP A 21 -1.20 11.67 -8.43
C ASP A 21 -2.13 10.53 -8.90
N ARG A 22 -2.03 9.32 -8.33
CA ARG A 22 -2.75 8.17 -8.89
C ARG A 22 -3.41 7.32 -7.82
N SER A 23 -4.73 7.52 -7.76
CA SER A 23 -5.82 6.65 -7.30
C SER A 23 -5.80 6.17 -5.84
N GLU A 24 -6.92 6.50 -5.20
CA GLU A 24 -7.45 6.02 -3.92
C GLU A 24 -6.60 6.27 -2.65
N VAL A 25 -7.30 6.37 -1.52
CA VAL A 25 -6.71 6.61 -0.20
C VAL A 25 -5.91 5.37 0.19
N GLY A 26 -4.59 5.51 0.35
CA GLY A 26 -3.73 4.44 0.84
C GLY A 26 -3.37 4.59 2.32
N ASN A 27 -2.80 3.52 2.87
CA ASN A 27 -2.32 3.45 4.24
C ASN A 27 -0.79 3.47 4.27
N MET A 28 -0.21 4.04 5.32
CA MET A 28 1.24 4.10 5.49
C MET A 28 1.70 3.72 6.88
N CYS A 29 2.93 3.22 6.96
CA CYS A 29 3.67 3.06 8.20
C CYS A 29 5.15 3.42 8.02
N LEU A 30 5.84 3.61 9.13
CA LEU A 30 7.29 3.55 9.15
C LEU A 30 7.73 2.09 9.26
N SER A 31 8.68 1.70 8.42
CA SER A 31 9.38 0.43 8.50
C SER A 31 10.47 0.47 9.57
N ALA A 32 11.00 -0.71 9.94
CA ALA A 32 12.02 -0.84 10.98
C ALA A 32 13.30 -0.03 10.69
N ASP A 33 13.62 0.23 9.42
CA ASP A 33 14.73 1.05 8.94
C ASP A 33 14.36 2.53 8.75
N GLN A 34 13.27 2.99 9.37
CA GLN A 34 12.79 4.38 9.34
C GLN A 34 12.52 4.91 7.92
N LYS A 35 12.01 4.03 7.05
CA LYS A 35 11.54 4.39 5.70
C LYS A 35 10.02 4.37 5.66
N VAL A 36 9.42 5.19 4.81
CA VAL A 36 7.97 5.18 4.61
C VAL A 36 7.61 3.98 3.75
N VAL A 37 6.66 3.17 4.20
CA VAL A 37 6.00 2.16 3.38
C VAL A 37 4.55 2.61 3.20
N TYR A 38 4.11 2.65 1.95
CA TYR A 38 2.77 3.08 1.55
C TYR A 38 2.11 1.99 0.71
N THR A 39 0.83 1.71 0.93
CA THR A 39 0.07 0.78 0.09
C THR A 39 -1.27 1.37 -0.29
N SER A 40 -1.66 1.17 -1.55
CA SER A 40 -2.91 1.67 -2.12
C SER A 40 -3.44 0.76 -3.21
N ARG A 41 -4.67 1.04 -3.65
CA ARG A 41 -5.22 0.52 -4.90
C ARG A 41 -4.99 1.54 -6.00
N GLU A 42 -4.31 1.12 -7.07
CA GLU A 42 -4.12 1.92 -8.27
C GLU A 42 -5.13 1.57 -9.35
N ALA A 43 -6.03 2.52 -9.67
CA ALA A 43 -7.05 2.39 -10.69
C ALA A 43 -6.67 3.18 -11.95
N ASP A 44 -6.63 2.51 -13.10
CA ASP A 44 -6.51 3.13 -14.41
C ASP A 44 -7.83 2.92 -15.17
N TRP A 45 -8.63 3.99 -15.23
CA TRP A 45 -9.93 4.00 -15.90
C TRP A 45 -9.84 3.92 -17.43
N VAL A 46 -8.69 4.27 -18.01
CA VAL A 46 -8.49 4.20 -19.47
C VAL A 46 -8.10 2.78 -19.86
N ALA A 47 -7.21 2.16 -19.10
CA ALA A 47 -6.80 0.78 -19.28
C ALA A 47 -7.82 -0.23 -18.71
N ASN A 48 -8.80 0.24 -17.93
CA ASN A 48 -9.72 -0.56 -17.12
C ASN A 48 -8.96 -1.60 -16.27
N THR A 49 -7.98 -1.12 -15.50
CA THR A 49 -7.17 -1.97 -14.62
C THR A 49 -7.19 -1.45 -13.20
N ASN A 50 -7.14 -2.38 -12.25
CA ASN A 50 -6.91 -2.09 -10.84
C ASN A 50 -5.70 -2.89 -10.34
N LYS A 51 -4.89 -2.27 -9.50
CA LYS A 51 -3.69 -2.88 -8.93
C LYS A 51 -3.63 -2.67 -7.43
N THR A 52 -3.27 -3.69 -6.65
CA THR A 52 -2.83 -3.46 -5.27
C THR A 52 -1.32 -3.28 -5.29
N VAL A 53 -0.89 -2.08 -4.90
CA VAL A 53 0.52 -1.70 -4.94
C VAL A 53 1.05 -1.37 -3.57
N MET A 54 2.37 -1.50 -3.44
CA MET A 54 3.11 -1.00 -2.30
C MET A 54 4.37 -0.33 -2.76
N TYR A 55 4.73 0.70 -2.02
CA TYR A 55 5.89 1.49 -2.25
C TYR A 55 6.72 1.59 -0.99
N LYS A 56 8.03 1.78 -1.18
CA LYS A 56 8.93 2.20 -0.11
C LYS A 56 9.73 3.40 -0.56
N PHE A 57 9.84 4.37 0.33
CA PHE A 57 10.53 5.64 0.10
C PHE A 57 11.45 5.97 1.26
N ASN A 58 12.51 6.70 0.97
CA ASN A 58 13.22 7.45 1.99
C ASN A 58 12.34 8.56 2.57
N LEU A 59 12.72 9.07 3.74
CA LEU A 59 12.01 10.17 4.39
C LEU A 59 12.02 11.46 3.55
N ASP A 60 13.02 11.64 2.67
CA ASP A 60 13.07 12.74 1.71
C ASP A 60 12.16 12.56 0.48
N GLY A 61 11.37 11.47 0.45
CA GLY A 61 10.46 11.16 -0.63
C GLY A 61 11.12 10.54 -1.85
N THR A 62 12.40 10.13 -1.79
CA THR A 62 13.04 9.39 -2.89
C THR A 62 12.63 7.91 -2.89
N ASP A 63 12.27 7.40 -4.07
CA ASP A 63 11.82 6.02 -4.28
C ASP A 63 12.93 5.00 -3.97
N ILE A 64 12.56 3.94 -3.24
CA ILE A 64 13.41 2.76 -3.02
C ILE A 64 12.90 1.62 -3.89
N TRP A 65 11.62 1.27 -3.77
CA TRP A 65 10.98 0.26 -4.61
C TRP A 65 9.47 0.47 -4.74
N LYS A 66 8.91 -0.12 -5.79
CA LYS A 66 7.47 -0.30 -6.02
C LYS A 66 7.22 -1.78 -6.33
N GLN A 67 6.18 -2.35 -5.72
CA GLN A 67 5.71 -3.70 -5.96
C GLN A 67 4.22 -3.70 -6.28
N THR A 68 3.82 -4.56 -7.21
CA THR A 68 2.42 -4.85 -7.52
C THR A 68 2.12 -6.26 -7.05
N TYR A 69 1.19 -6.42 -6.12
CA TYR A 69 0.82 -7.73 -5.56
C TYR A 69 -0.42 -8.32 -6.22
N TYR A 70 -1.31 -7.46 -6.70
CA TYR A 70 -2.50 -7.86 -7.43
C TYR A 70 -2.69 -6.93 -8.62
N GLU A 71 -3.14 -7.47 -9.73
CA GLU A 71 -3.53 -6.73 -10.91
C GLU A 71 -4.71 -7.45 -11.57
N THR A 72 -5.78 -6.71 -11.80
CA THR A 72 -6.97 -7.18 -12.51
C THR A 72 -7.28 -6.21 -13.64
N SER A 73 -7.83 -6.73 -14.74
CA SER A 73 -8.24 -5.94 -15.90
C SER A 73 -9.63 -6.35 -16.38
N GLY A 74 -10.31 -5.47 -17.11
CA GLY A 74 -11.64 -5.77 -17.66
C GLY A 74 -12.75 -5.70 -16.61
N ASP A 75 -13.82 -6.47 -16.81
CA ASP A 75 -14.98 -6.46 -15.89
C ASP A 75 -14.65 -7.04 -14.50
N ASP A 76 -13.51 -7.73 -14.36
CA ASP A 76 -13.00 -8.30 -13.10
C ASP A 76 -12.24 -7.27 -12.24
N ALA A 77 -12.21 -5.99 -12.65
CA ALA A 77 -11.42 -4.95 -11.98
C ALA A 77 -11.87 -4.68 -10.52
N ASP A 78 -13.07 -5.13 -10.14
CA ASP A 78 -13.60 -5.05 -8.77
C ASP A 78 -13.06 -6.13 -7.82
N GLY A 79 -12.35 -7.13 -8.34
CA GLY A 79 -11.68 -8.18 -7.56
C GLY A 79 -10.30 -7.78 -7.02
N THR A 80 -9.86 -6.54 -7.20
CA THR A 80 -8.57 -6.09 -6.64
C THR A 80 -8.71 -5.81 -5.12
N PRO A 81 -7.81 -6.33 -4.27
CA PRO A 81 -7.80 -6.01 -2.85
C PRO A 81 -7.60 -4.51 -2.57
N TYR A 82 -8.42 -3.98 -1.67
CA TYR A 82 -8.33 -2.63 -1.14
C TYR A 82 -7.59 -2.65 0.20
N PRO A 83 -6.36 -2.11 0.31
CA PRO A 83 -5.61 -2.09 1.55
C PRO A 83 -6.31 -1.22 2.61
N VAL A 84 -6.61 -1.79 3.78
CA VAL A 84 -7.28 -1.07 4.88
C VAL A 84 -6.37 -0.76 6.06
N ALA A 85 -5.27 -1.48 6.22
CA ALA A 85 -4.25 -1.19 7.23
C ALA A 85 -2.90 -1.79 6.84
N ILE A 86 -1.82 -1.21 7.37
CA ILE A 86 -0.45 -1.69 7.20
C ILE A 86 0.26 -1.69 8.55
N HIS A 87 0.92 -2.80 8.87
CA HIS A 87 1.63 -3.01 10.14
C HIS A 87 3.07 -3.43 9.88
N PRO A 88 4.08 -2.68 10.36
CA PRO A 88 5.47 -3.10 10.27
C PRO A 88 5.70 -4.34 11.13
N CYS A 89 6.54 -5.24 10.64
CA CYS A 89 6.90 -6.48 11.32
C CYS A 89 8.35 -6.43 11.80
N LEU A 90 8.67 -7.19 12.84
CA LEU A 90 10.02 -7.23 13.42
C LEU A 90 11.09 -7.77 12.44
N ASP A 91 10.68 -8.59 11.48
CA ASP A 91 11.53 -9.12 10.42
C ASP A 91 11.86 -8.11 9.30
N GLY A 92 11.42 -6.85 9.45
CA GLY A 92 11.64 -5.77 8.50
C GLY A 92 10.61 -5.70 7.38
N GLY A 93 9.72 -6.68 7.25
CA GLY A 93 8.60 -6.64 6.31
C GLY A 93 7.35 -5.94 6.86
N VAL A 94 6.24 -6.06 6.14
CA VAL A 94 4.94 -5.53 6.58
C VAL A 94 3.82 -6.55 6.45
N LEU A 95 2.79 -6.43 7.28
CA LEU A 95 1.51 -7.12 7.14
C LEU A 95 0.45 -6.10 6.73
N VAL A 96 -0.19 -6.35 5.60
CA VAL A 96 -1.31 -5.56 5.09
C VAL A 96 -2.58 -6.36 5.27
N SER A 97 -3.59 -5.77 5.91
CA SER A 97 -4.96 -6.25 5.82
C SER A 97 -5.65 -5.54 4.66
N ALA A 98 -6.35 -6.30 3.82
CA ALA A 98 -7.08 -5.77 2.68
C ALA A 98 -8.47 -6.39 2.58
N THR A 99 -9.42 -5.63 2.04
CA THR A 99 -10.75 -6.12 1.72
C THR A 99 -10.86 -6.39 0.23
N ILE A 100 -11.43 -7.52 -0.16
CA ILE A 100 -11.72 -7.85 -1.55
C ILE A 100 -13.24 -8.07 -1.68
N SER A 101 -13.83 -7.46 -2.71
CA SER A 101 -15.22 -7.75 -3.07
C SER A 101 -15.27 -9.18 -3.60
N ALA A 102 -16.08 -10.04 -2.97
CA ALA A 102 -16.37 -11.37 -3.47
C ALA A 102 -17.74 -11.30 -4.18
N ASP A 103 -17.72 -11.59 -5.48
CA ASP A 103 -18.77 -11.46 -6.49
C ASP A 103 -20.23 -11.67 -6.05
N THR A 104 -21.15 -11.05 -6.79
CA THR A 104 -22.64 -11.21 -6.87
C THR A 104 -23.48 -11.15 -5.59
N ALA A 105 -22.89 -11.26 -4.39
CA ALA A 105 -23.61 -11.37 -3.12
C ALA A 105 -23.34 -10.21 -2.14
N ASN A 106 -22.68 -9.12 -2.57
CA ASN A 106 -22.22 -8.03 -1.70
C ASN A 106 -21.38 -8.53 -0.51
N THR A 107 -20.67 -9.65 -0.67
CA THR A 107 -19.85 -10.21 0.40
C THR A 107 -18.44 -9.65 0.33
N VAL A 108 -17.94 -9.09 1.43
CA VAL A 108 -16.56 -8.64 1.57
C VAL A 108 -15.75 -9.73 2.26
N ARG A 109 -14.61 -10.12 1.67
CA ARG A 109 -13.62 -10.99 2.33
C ARG A 109 -12.46 -10.15 2.83
N ILE A 110 -11.87 -10.55 3.95
CA ILE A 110 -10.62 -9.99 4.45
C ILE A 110 -9.49 -10.93 4.05
N ILE A 111 -8.44 -10.37 3.46
CA ILE A 111 -7.21 -11.07 3.15
C ILE A 111 -6.02 -10.38 3.83
N PHE A 112 -4.93 -11.12 3.98
CA PHE A 112 -3.67 -10.60 4.48
C PHE A 112 -2.58 -10.76 3.41
N ILE A 113 -1.78 -9.72 3.24
CA ILE A 113 -0.59 -9.73 2.39
C ILE A 113 0.60 -9.48 3.31
N LYS A 114 1.46 -10.49 3.45
CA LYS A 114 2.71 -10.38 4.20
C LYS A 114 3.87 -10.22 3.24
N THR A 115 4.77 -9.28 3.52
CA THR A 115 5.98 -9.06 2.74
C THR A 115 7.22 -9.29 3.59
N ASP A 116 8.35 -9.51 2.94
CA ASP A 116 9.68 -9.31 3.53
C ASP A 116 10.11 -7.81 3.46
N ALA A 117 11.32 -7.51 3.94
CA ALA A 117 11.88 -6.16 3.97
C ALA A 117 12.15 -5.54 2.58
N ASN A 118 12.22 -6.37 1.54
CA ASN A 118 12.44 -5.97 0.16
C ASN A 118 11.11 -5.87 -0.63
N GLY A 119 9.98 -6.07 0.04
CA GLY A 119 8.65 -6.04 -0.59
C GLY A 119 8.32 -7.32 -1.35
N ASN A 120 8.97 -8.45 -1.09
CA ASN A 120 8.54 -9.72 -1.69
C ASN A 120 7.42 -10.34 -0.87
N GLN A 121 6.34 -10.74 -1.52
CA GLN A 121 5.23 -11.42 -0.85
C GLN A 121 5.65 -12.79 -0.31
N GLN A 122 5.26 -13.07 0.93
CA GLN A 122 5.47 -14.37 1.58
C GLN A 122 4.19 -15.21 1.47
N ASN A 123 4.29 -16.37 0.82
CA ASN A 123 3.13 -17.24 0.56
C ASN A 123 2.76 -18.16 1.74
N ASN A 124 3.60 -18.25 2.77
CA ASN A 124 3.36 -19.08 3.94
C ASN A 124 3.25 -18.21 5.20
N LEU A 125 2.04 -17.73 5.48
CA LEU A 125 1.67 -17.18 6.79
C LEU A 125 1.49 -18.37 7.77
N ASN A 126 2.59 -18.95 8.24
CA ASN A 126 2.53 -19.82 9.42
C ASN A 126 2.41 -18.90 10.65
N LEU A 127 1.16 -18.58 11.01
CA LEU A 127 0.80 -17.91 12.27
C LEU A 127 0.73 -18.94 13.41
#